data_AF-A0A1Q3HKN5-F1
#
_entry.id   AF-A0A1Q3HKN5-F1
#
_cell.length_a   1.000
_cell.length_b   1.000
_cell.length_c   1.000
_cell.angle_alpha   90.00
_cell.angle_beta   90.00
_cell.angle_gamma   90.00
#
_symmetry.space_group_name_H-M   'P 1'
#
loop_
_entity.id
_entity.type
_entity.pdbx_description
1 polymer ?
#
loop_
_entity_poly.entity_id
_entity_poly.type
_entity_poly.pdbx_seq_one_letter_code
_entity_poly.pdbx_strand_id
1 'polypeptide(L)'
;MLLRQLALLAALLPAVALAQRDTSREALARMEETLTLRLEEGGITLKDVTPAMVVSVSPAFEESKAWFPAAALQTLVRVFGSAALRSCEACMASRLYVEEGRLEQFTTALGSAEIIRLDENARGKAPPARAAIWLDETPEGVSLRIIDLHNSRIVFVQNFDPGLTEMARTRRNFTLTEELERRARGDSLTHTFLDVTMYPGQHVSLDWTEQWGDSNANLAGLSVSIYDPLVGVGGSYYRVIPNAMNLMVGGKILLSVPTAIASGISGTPTQVLDPLLTGVFVLRVPIASSNYGVTFTASTNGRIGIGISLLNITALPFLP
;
A
#
# COMPACT_ATOMS: atom_id res chain seq x y z
N MET A 1 12.88 -42.23 30.27
CA MET A 1 12.96 -40.89 29.63
C MET A 1 12.46 -40.91 28.18
N LEU A 2 12.91 -41.84 27.32
CA LEU A 2 12.45 -41.95 25.92
C LEU A 2 10.91 -42.06 25.77
N LEU A 3 10.23 -42.87 26.58
CA LEU A 3 8.77 -43.02 26.52
C LEU A 3 7.99 -41.72 26.84
N ARG A 4 8.55 -40.84 27.71
CA ARG A 4 7.95 -39.53 28.01
C ARG A 4 8.16 -38.54 26.87
N GLN A 5 9.32 -38.59 26.19
CA GLN A 5 9.60 -37.75 25.02
C GLN A 5 8.78 -38.18 23.80
N LEU A 6 8.59 -39.48 23.57
CA LEU A 6 7.72 -40.02 22.52
C LEU A 6 6.24 -39.66 22.74
N ALA A 7 5.76 -39.69 23.98
CA ALA A 7 4.39 -39.27 24.31
C ALA A 7 4.18 -37.76 24.11
N LEU A 8 5.18 -36.93 24.39
CA LEU A 8 5.11 -35.48 24.15
C LEU A 8 5.13 -35.16 22.64
N LEU A 9 5.96 -35.86 21.85
CA LEU A 9 5.96 -35.74 20.39
C LEU A 9 4.63 -36.19 19.78
N ALA A 10 4.08 -37.31 20.26
CA ALA A 10 2.78 -37.82 19.79
C ALA A 10 1.61 -36.87 20.09
N ALA A 11 1.67 -36.14 21.21
CA ALA A 11 0.67 -35.15 21.57
C ALA A 11 0.76 -33.84 20.76
N LEU A 12 1.95 -33.49 20.25
CA LEU A 12 2.19 -32.25 19.49
C LEU A 12 1.87 -32.38 17.99
N LEU A 13 1.94 -33.59 17.42
CA LEU A 13 1.63 -33.85 16.01
C LEU A 13 0.21 -33.43 15.55
N PRO A 14 -0.88 -33.76 16.27
CA PRO A 14 -2.22 -33.38 15.82
C PRO A 14 -2.51 -31.88 15.92
N ALA A 15 -1.80 -31.14 16.79
CA ALA A 15 -2.00 -29.71 16.97
C ALA A 15 -1.53 -28.90 15.74
N VAL A 16 -0.45 -29.33 15.08
CA VAL A 16 0.09 -28.65 13.90
C VAL A 16 -0.84 -28.81 12.69
N ALA A 17 -1.42 -30.01 12.50
CA ALA A 17 -2.33 -30.28 11.39
C ALA A 17 -3.65 -29.49 11.49
N LEU A 18 -4.17 -29.29 12.71
CA LEU A 18 -5.38 -28.48 12.93
C LEU A 18 -5.11 -26.99 12.72
N ALA A 19 -3.98 -26.49 13.24
CA ALA A 19 -3.58 -25.10 13.04
C ALA A 19 -3.42 -24.76 11.55
N GLN A 20 -2.83 -25.66 10.75
CA GLN A 20 -2.65 -25.44 9.32
C GLN A 20 -3.98 -25.37 8.56
N ARG A 21 -4.94 -26.23 8.93
CA ARG A 21 -6.28 -26.23 8.30
C ARG A 21 -7.02 -24.92 8.55
N ASP A 22 -6.94 -24.38 9.76
CA ASP A 22 -7.58 -23.12 10.10
C ASP A 22 -6.92 -21.95 9.36
N THR A 23 -5.59 -21.92 9.30
CA THR A 23 -4.81 -20.96 8.51
C THR A 23 -5.24 -20.95 7.04
N SER A 24 -5.26 -22.10 6.37
CA SER A 24 -5.63 -22.18 4.95
C SER A 24 -7.10 -21.81 4.69
N ARG A 25 -8.01 -22.12 5.63
CA ARG A 25 -9.42 -21.71 5.53
C ARG A 25 -9.61 -20.21 5.68
N GLU A 26 -8.93 -19.61 6.66
CA GLU A 26 -8.98 -18.16 6.85
C GLU A 26 -8.34 -17.43 5.68
N ALA A 27 -7.21 -17.93 5.16
CA ALA A 27 -6.58 -17.42 3.95
C ALA A 27 -7.51 -17.47 2.72
N LEU A 28 -8.26 -18.57 2.52
CA LEU A 28 -9.28 -18.65 1.47
C LEU A 28 -10.41 -17.64 1.68
N ALA A 29 -10.83 -17.38 2.92
CA ALA A 29 -11.84 -16.36 3.21
C ALA A 29 -11.32 -14.94 2.92
N ARG A 30 -10.07 -14.64 3.26
CA ARG A 30 -9.41 -13.36 2.91
C ARG A 30 -9.24 -13.18 1.42
N MET A 31 -8.93 -14.25 0.69
CA MET A 31 -8.89 -14.25 -0.76
C MET A 31 -10.26 -13.90 -1.35
N GLU A 32 -11.34 -14.52 -0.85
CA GLU A 32 -12.71 -14.23 -1.28
C GLU A 32 -13.08 -12.75 -1.08
N GLU A 33 -12.85 -12.24 0.13
CA GLU A 33 -13.09 -10.84 0.50
C GLU A 33 -12.33 -9.89 -0.43
N THR A 34 -11.03 -10.12 -0.59
CA THR A 34 -10.16 -9.26 -1.41
C THR A 34 -10.54 -9.29 -2.88
N LEU A 35 -10.82 -10.47 -3.46
CA LEU A 35 -11.22 -10.57 -4.86
C LEU A 35 -12.57 -9.90 -5.12
N THR A 36 -13.52 -10.03 -4.19
CA THR A 36 -14.83 -9.38 -4.29
C THR A 36 -14.66 -7.86 -4.32
N LEU A 37 -13.88 -7.31 -3.40
CA LEU A 37 -13.55 -5.87 -3.38
C LEU A 37 -12.87 -5.42 -4.68
N ARG A 38 -11.91 -6.20 -5.20
CA ARG A 38 -11.21 -5.86 -6.44
C ARG A 38 -12.13 -5.89 -7.67
N LEU A 39 -13.13 -6.78 -7.69
CA LEU A 39 -14.14 -6.80 -8.75
C LEU A 39 -15.07 -5.58 -8.65
N GLU A 40 -15.48 -5.20 -7.44
CA GLU A 40 -16.36 -4.03 -7.18
C GLU A 40 -15.66 -2.70 -7.50
N GLU A 41 -14.39 -2.55 -7.12
CA GLU A 41 -13.58 -1.35 -7.39
C GLU A 41 -13.12 -1.25 -8.86
N GLY A 42 -13.37 -2.27 -9.69
CA GLY A 42 -12.92 -2.32 -11.08
C GLY A 42 -11.42 -2.60 -11.25
N GLY A 43 -10.73 -3.06 -10.20
CA GLY A 43 -9.35 -3.53 -10.27
C GLY A 43 -9.20 -4.82 -11.08
N ILE A 44 -10.26 -5.64 -11.14
CA ILE A 44 -10.39 -6.78 -12.04
C ILE A 44 -11.70 -6.63 -12.81
N THR A 45 -11.64 -6.53 -14.14
CA THR A 45 -12.85 -6.51 -14.95
C THR A 45 -13.34 -7.94 -15.18
N LEU A 46 -14.51 -8.30 -14.66
CA LEU A 46 -15.06 -9.66 -14.81
C LEU A 46 -15.15 -10.10 -16.28
N LYS A 47 -15.49 -9.17 -17.18
CA LYS A 47 -15.55 -9.43 -18.63
C LYS A 47 -14.22 -9.90 -19.18
N ASP A 48 -13.10 -9.36 -18.70
CA ASP A 48 -11.76 -9.65 -19.21
C ASP A 48 -11.22 -10.98 -18.73
N VAL A 49 -11.71 -11.47 -17.59
CA VAL A 49 -11.25 -12.72 -16.97
C VAL A 49 -12.16 -13.90 -17.33
N THR A 50 -13.45 -13.65 -17.62
CA THR A 50 -14.45 -14.71 -17.85
C THR A 50 -14.67 -15.00 -19.34
N PRO A 51 -14.80 -16.28 -19.76
CA PRO A 51 -14.75 -17.50 -18.93
C PRO A 51 -13.33 -17.79 -18.42
N ALA A 52 -13.21 -18.11 -17.14
CA ALA A 52 -11.94 -18.44 -16.49
C ALA A 52 -11.78 -19.95 -16.32
N MET A 53 -10.56 -20.45 -16.41
CA MET A 53 -10.24 -21.86 -16.26
C MET A 53 -9.32 -22.07 -15.06
N VAL A 54 -9.73 -22.90 -14.12
CA VAL A 54 -8.87 -23.32 -13.00
C VAL A 54 -7.98 -24.44 -13.49
N VAL A 55 -6.67 -24.20 -13.48
CA VAL A 55 -5.65 -25.08 -14.07
C VAL A 55 -4.78 -25.77 -13.03
N SER A 56 -4.66 -25.20 -11.83
CA SER A 56 -3.99 -25.81 -10.68
C SER A 56 -4.75 -25.51 -9.40
N VAL A 57 -4.96 -26.54 -8.60
CA VAL A 57 -5.31 -26.40 -7.18
C VAL A 57 -4.46 -27.36 -6.36
N SER A 58 -3.28 -26.88 -5.95
CA SER A 58 -2.26 -27.75 -5.34
C SER A 58 -2.24 -27.59 -3.82
N PRO A 59 -2.55 -28.64 -3.04
CA PRO A 59 -2.34 -28.65 -1.60
C PRO A 59 -0.83 -28.72 -1.28
N ALA A 60 -0.40 -28.03 -0.24
CA ALA A 60 0.99 -28.07 0.24
C ALA A 60 1.23 -29.22 1.23
N PHE A 61 0.15 -29.74 1.82
CA PHE A 61 0.19 -30.69 2.92
C PHE A 61 -0.59 -31.97 2.58
N GLU A 62 -0.17 -33.10 3.15
CA GLU A 62 -0.87 -34.37 2.94
C GLU A 62 -2.28 -34.33 3.55
N GLU A 63 -2.44 -33.66 4.69
CA GLU A 63 -3.69 -33.53 5.42
C GLU A 63 -4.72 -32.66 4.68
N SER A 64 -4.25 -31.74 3.84
CA SER A 64 -5.11 -30.82 3.08
C SER A 64 -5.60 -31.40 1.75
N LYS A 65 -4.96 -32.46 1.23
CA LYS A 65 -5.35 -33.12 -0.03
C LYS A 65 -6.83 -33.49 -0.12
N ALA A 66 -7.43 -33.91 1.00
CA ALA A 66 -8.81 -34.37 1.02
C ALA A 66 -9.85 -33.25 0.92
N TRP A 67 -9.52 -32.01 1.29
CA TRP A 67 -10.51 -30.94 1.43
C TRP A 67 -10.14 -29.64 0.69
N PHE A 68 -8.84 -29.33 0.54
CA PHE A 68 -8.38 -28.07 -0.01
C PHE A 68 -8.87 -27.82 -1.45
N PRO A 69 -8.75 -28.79 -2.39
CA PRO A 69 -9.20 -28.55 -3.77
C PRO A 69 -10.68 -28.19 -3.89
N ALA A 70 -11.53 -28.87 -3.12
CA ALA A 70 -12.96 -28.59 -3.10
C ALA A 70 -13.27 -27.21 -2.48
N ALA A 71 -12.61 -26.86 -1.38
CA ALA A 71 -12.80 -25.57 -0.73
C ALA A 71 -12.32 -24.41 -1.62
N ALA A 72 -11.15 -24.54 -2.23
CA ALA A 72 -10.58 -23.58 -3.16
C ALA A 72 -11.47 -23.34 -4.38
N LEU A 73 -11.97 -24.40 -5.02
CA LEU A 73 -12.92 -24.29 -6.13
C LEU A 73 -14.23 -23.64 -5.70
N GLN A 74 -14.77 -24.01 -4.52
CA GLN A 74 -16.00 -23.41 -4.00
C GLN A 74 -15.83 -21.91 -3.75
N THR A 75 -14.69 -21.49 -3.20
CA THR A 75 -14.37 -20.08 -3.00
C THR A 75 -14.32 -19.33 -4.34
N LEU A 76 -13.63 -19.88 -5.35
CA LEU A 76 -13.59 -19.27 -6.68
C LEU A 76 -15.00 -19.17 -7.30
N VAL A 77 -15.85 -20.19 -7.12
CA VAL A 77 -17.24 -20.20 -7.58
C VAL A 77 -18.06 -19.09 -6.92
N ARG A 78 -17.84 -18.80 -5.62
CA ARG A 78 -18.50 -17.67 -4.94
C ARG A 78 -18.08 -16.32 -5.51
N VAL A 79 -16.81 -16.17 -5.91
CA VAL A 79 -16.24 -14.92 -6.45
C VAL A 79 -16.65 -14.67 -7.91
N PHE A 80 -16.43 -15.65 -8.80
CA PHE A 80 -16.61 -15.47 -10.25
C PHE A 80 -17.96 -15.97 -10.78
N GLY A 81 -18.67 -16.80 -10.00
CA GLY A 81 -19.90 -17.47 -10.41
C GLY A 81 -19.63 -18.81 -11.11
N SER A 82 -20.53 -19.77 -10.89
CA SER A 82 -20.40 -21.14 -11.41
C SER A 82 -20.44 -21.23 -12.94
N ALA A 83 -21.17 -20.33 -13.62
CA ALA A 83 -21.27 -20.32 -15.08
C ALA A 83 -20.00 -19.76 -15.76
N ALA A 84 -19.18 -19.01 -15.03
CA ALA A 84 -18.02 -18.33 -15.57
C ALA A 84 -16.70 -19.10 -15.33
N LEU A 85 -16.74 -20.16 -14.52
CA LEU A 85 -15.59 -20.96 -14.15
C LEU A 85 -15.66 -22.37 -14.74
N ARG A 86 -14.51 -22.86 -15.18
CA ARG A 86 -14.31 -24.24 -15.63
C ARG A 86 -13.10 -24.84 -14.94
N SER A 87 -13.22 -26.08 -14.47
CA SER A 87 -12.06 -26.82 -13.95
C SER A 87 -11.42 -27.62 -15.08
N CYS A 88 -10.11 -27.48 -15.26
CA CYS A 88 -9.35 -28.28 -16.22
C CYS A 88 -8.63 -29.43 -15.51
N GLU A 89 -9.30 -30.58 -15.37
CA GLU A 89 -8.71 -31.77 -14.74
C GLU A 89 -7.47 -32.26 -15.49
N ALA A 90 -7.48 -32.16 -16.82
CA ALA A 90 -6.31 -32.49 -17.65
C ALA A 90 -5.11 -31.57 -17.38
N CYS A 91 -5.35 -30.33 -16.93
CA CYS A 91 -4.31 -29.38 -16.55
C CYS A 91 -3.75 -29.67 -15.15
N MET A 92 -4.59 -30.22 -14.26
CA MET A 92 -4.20 -30.58 -12.89
C MET A 92 -3.51 -31.95 -12.80
N ALA A 93 -3.63 -32.79 -13.82
CA ALA A 93 -3.00 -34.10 -13.86
C ALA A 93 -1.47 -34.01 -14.01
N SER A 94 -0.72 -34.76 -13.20
CA SER A 94 0.71 -34.95 -13.42
C SER A 94 0.95 -35.69 -14.74
N ARG A 95 1.84 -35.17 -15.58
CA ARG A 95 2.13 -35.76 -16.90
C ARG A 95 3.49 -36.41 -16.93
N LEU A 96 3.51 -37.61 -17.49
CA LEU A 96 4.72 -38.32 -17.90
C LEU A 96 4.79 -38.19 -19.43
N TYR A 97 5.77 -37.46 -19.94
CA TYR A 97 6.05 -37.43 -21.37
C TYR A 97 6.98 -38.60 -21.67
N VAL A 98 6.53 -39.50 -22.54
CA VAL A 98 7.33 -40.65 -22.98
C VAL A 98 7.71 -40.41 -24.43
N GLU A 99 8.92 -39.89 -24.66
CA GLU A 99 9.56 -39.96 -25.97
C GLU A 99 10.35 -41.27 -26.07
N GLU A 100 10.53 -41.80 -27.29
CA GLU A 100 11.27 -43.04 -27.53
C GLU A 100 12.66 -42.98 -26.86
N GLY A 101 12.81 -43.71 -25.74
CA GLY A 101 14.06 -43.81 -24.99
C GLY A 101 14.24 -42.81 -23.84
N ARG A 102 13.30 -41.90 -23.56
CA ARG A 102 13.39 -40.97 -22.41
C ARG A 102 12.04 -40.77 -21.72
N LEU A 103 11.96 -41.17 -20.45
CA LEU A 103 10.87 -40.86 -19.53
C LEU A 103 11.17 -39.51 -18.87
N GLU A 104 10.50 -38.43 -19.28
CA GLU A 104 10.56 -37.16 -18.58
C GLU A 104 9.25 -36.92 -17.84
N GLN A 105 9.33 -36.93 -16.50
CA GLN A 105 8.25 -36.46 -15.66
C GLN A 105 8.32 -34.93 -15.60
N PHE A 106 7.50 -34.26 -16.40
CA PHE A 106 7.30 -32.83 -16.26
C PHE A 106 6.36 -32.58 -15.07
N THR A 107 6.95 -32.21 -13.93
CA THR A 107 6.23 -31.60 -12.79
C THR A 107 6.07 -30.09 -12.95
N THR A 108 6.55 -29.52 -14.06
CA THR A 108 6.59 -28.07 -14.28
C THR A 108 5.22 -27.50 -14.61
N ALA A 109 4.99 -26.26 -14.17
CA ALA A 109 3.78 -25.49 -14.45
C ALA A 109 3.50 -25.42 -15.97
N LEU A 110 2.27 -25.73 -16.36
CA LEU A 110 1.81 -25.67 -17.74
C LEU A 110 1.94 -24.25 -18.31
N GLY A 111 2.51 -24.14 -19.50
CA GLY A 111 2.54 -22.88 -20.25
C GLY A 111 1.15 -22.50 -20.78
N SER A 112 0.93 -21.20 -21.01
CA SER A 112 -0.34 -20.68 -21.55
C SER A 112 -0.74 -21.34 -22.86
N ALA A 113 0.21 -21.57 -23.77
CA ALA A 113 -0.05 -22.24 -25.06
C ALA A 113 -0.58 -23.67 -24.89
N GLU A 114 -0.08 -24.41 -23.90
CA GLU A 114 -0.57 -25.77 -23.65
C GLU A 114 -1.97 -25.76 -23.03
N ILE A 115 -2.24 -24.81 -22.13
CA ILE A 115 -3.57 -24.62 -21.55
C ILE A 115 -4.60 -24.31 -22.65
N ILE A 116 -4.25 -23.42 -23.58
CA ILE A 116 -5.11 -23.08 -24.73
C ILE A 116 -5.39 -24.33 -25.58
N ARG A 117 -4.35 -25.13 -25.89
CA ARG A 117 -4.52 -26.38 -26.65
C ARG A 117 -5.43 -27.37 -25.93
N LEU A 118 -5.31 -27.49 -24.60
CA LEU A 118 -6.16 -28.37 -23.79
C LEU A 118 -7.61 -27.88 -23.75
N ASP A 119 -7.83 -26.57 -23.62
CA ASP A 119 -9.17 -25.96 -23.72
C ASP A 119 -9.79 -26.24 -25.08
N GLU A 120 -9.05 -26.01 -26.17
CA GLU A 120 -9.52 -26.24 -27.54
C GLU A 120 -9.98 -27.68 -27.76
N ASN A 121 -9.22 -28.65 -27.24
CA ASN A 121 -9.53 -30.07 -27.40
C ASN A 121 -10.73 -30.51 -26.54
N ALA A 122 -10.91 -29.92 -25.35
CA ALA A 122 -11.90 -30.38 -24.37
C ALA A 122 -13.19 -29.53 -24.31
N ARG A 123 -13.18 -28.27 -24.77
CA ARG A 123 -14.30 -27.32 -24.57
C ARG A 123 -15.55 -27.63 -25.38
N GLY A 124 -15.44 -28.39 -26.47
CA GLY A 124 -16.53 -28.61 -27.40
C GLY A 124 -17.07 -27.30 -27.99
N LYS A 125 -18.32 -26.94 -27.63
CA LYS A 125 -19.01 -25.72 -28.11
C LYS A 125 -18.93 -24.54 -27.15
N ALA A 126 -18.30 -24.69 -25.98
CA ALA A 126 -18.16 -23.61 -25.02
C ALA A 126 -17.23 -22.50 -25.55
N PRO A 127 -17.43 -21.23 -25.15
CA PRO A 127 -16.51 -20.15 -25.50
C PRO A 127 -15.09 -20.42 -24.95
N PRO A 128 -14.04 -19.94 -25.65
CA PRO A 128 -12.66 -20.12 -25.20
C PRO A 128 -12.43 -19.46 -23.84
N ALA A 129 -11.53 -20.05 -23.03
CA ALA A 129 -11.14 -19.42 -21.78
C ALA A 129 -10.36 -18.13 -22.05
N ARG A 130 -10.70 -17.05 -21.35
CA ARG A 130 -9.95 -15.79 -21.40
C ARG A 130 -8.80 -15.79 -20.40
N ALA A 131 -8.97 -16.42 -19.25
CA ALA A 131 -7.96 -16.48 -18.21
C ALA A 131 -7.75 -17.88 -17.65
N ALA A 132 -6.55 -18.13 -17.14
CA ALA A 132 -6.18 -19.29 -16.36
C ALA A 132 -5.91 -18.90 -14.90
N ILE A 133 -6.33 -19.75 -13.97
CA ILE A 133 -6.24 -19.54 -12.53
C ILE A 133 -5.41 -20.68 -11.90
N TRP A 134 -4.34 -20.30 -11.20
CA TRP A 134 -3.58 -21.17 -10.30
C TRP A 134 -3.87 -20.76 -8.87
N LEU A 135 -4.26 -21.73 -8.04
CA LEU A 135 -4.52 -21.52 -6.63
C LEU A 135 -3.79 -22.58 -5.82
N ASP A 136 -2.63 -22.21 -5.29
CA ASP A 136 -1.74 -23.16 -4.61
C ASP A 136 -1.70 -22.83 -3.12
N GLU A 137 -1.87 -23.84 -2.26
CA GLU A 137 -1.68 -23.70 -0.82
C GLU A 137 -0.19 -23.48 -0.51
N THR A 138 0.09 -22.67 0.50
CA THR A 138 1.46 -22.40 0.96
C THR A 138 1.52 -22.60 2.48
N PRO A 139 2.73 -22.65 3.09
CA PRO A 139 2.83 -22.76 4.53
C PRO A 139 2.15 -21.62 5.30
N GLU A 140 2.08 -20.43 4.70
CA GLU A 140 1.53 -19.23 5.31
C GLU A 140 0.05 -18.98 4.95
N GLY A 141 -0.50 -19.68 3.95
CA GLY A 141 -1.88 -19.52 3.53
C GLY A 141 -2.12 -20.03 2.11
N VAL A 142 -2.54 -19.15 1.19
CA VAL A 142 -2.79 -19.50 -0.22
C VAL A 142 -2.22 -18.48 -1.18
N SER A 143 -1.79 -18.94 -2.35
CA SER A 143 -1.31 -18.10 -3.44
C SER A 143 -2.25 -18.20 -4.63
N LEU A 144 -2.65 -17.05 -5.17
CA LEU A 144 -3.53 -16.96 -6.32
C LEU A 144 -2.83 -16.26 -7.47
N ARG A 145 -2.94 -16.83 -8.67
CA ARG A 145 -2.44 -16.23 -9.90
C ARG A 145 -3.51 -16.35 -10.98
N ILE A 146 -3.82 -15.22 -11.62
CA ILE A 146 -4.76 -15.11 -12.74
C ILE A 146 -3.98 -14.55 -13.92
N ILE A 147 -3.92 -15.31 -15.02
CA ILE A 147 -3.19 -14.94 -16.23
C ILE A 147 -4.15 -14.92 -17.40
N ASP A 148 -4.11 -13.86 -18.20
CA ASP A 148 -4.82 -13.75 -19.47
C ASP A 148 -4.17 -14.68 -20.50
N LEU A 149 -4.95 -15.61 -21.06
CA LEU A 149 -4.48 -16.62 -22.00
C LEU A 149 -4.18 -16.04 -23.39
N HIS A 150 -4.73 -14.88 -23.75
CA HIS A 150 -4.53 -14.31 -25.08
C HIS A 150 -3.13 -13.69 -25.25
N ASN A 151 -2.63 -13.03 -24.21
CA ASN A 151 -1.37 -12.28 -24.23
C ASN A 151 -0.37 -12.75 -23.16
N SER A 152 -0.72 -13.76 -22.36
CA SER A 152 0.07 -14.25 -21.21
C SER A 152 0.36 -13.17 -20.16
N ARG A 153 -0.45 -12.11 -20.11
CA ARG A 153 -0.32 -11.04 -19.12
C ARG A 153 -0.84 -11.52 -17.78
N ILE A 154 -0.09 -11.22 -16.73
CA ILE A 154 -0.55 -11.39 -15.36
C ILE A 154 -1.66 -10.37 -15.09
N VAL A 155 -2.88 -10.85 -14.85
CA VAL A 155 -4.02 -10.01 -14.48
C VAL A 155 -4.00 -9.73 -12.98
N PHE A 156 -3.72 -10.76 -12.19
CA PHE A 156 -3.71 -10.66 -10.74
C PHE A 156 -2.80 -11.72 -10.14
N VAL A 157 -1.94 -11.32 -9.19
CA VAL A 157 -1.10 -12.24 -8.40
C VAL A 157 -1.07 -11.75 -6.98
N GLN A 158 -1.38 -12.62 -6.03
CA GLN A 158 -1.31 -12.28 -4.61
C GLN A 158 -1.18 -13.53 -3.74
N ASN A 159 -0.44 -13.38 -2.64
CA ASN A 159 -0.44 -14.32 -1.53
C ASN A 159 -1.39 -13.81 -0.44
N PHE A 160 -2.20 -14.71 0.08
CA PHE A 160 -3.17 -14.47 1.14
C PHE A 160 -2.77 -15.30 2.35
N ASP A 161 -2.47 -14.60 3.45
CA ASP A 161 -2.29 -15.16 4.78
C ASP A 161 -3.40 -14.63 5.70
N PRO A 162 -3.75 -15.33 6.81
CA PRO A 162 -4.82 -14.91 7.72
C PRO A 162 -4.66 -13.47 8.24
N GLY A 163 -3.41 -13.07 8.49
CA GLY A 163 -3.06 -11.75 9.02
C GLY A 163 -2.79 -10.70 7.95
N LEU A 164 -2.85 -11.04 6.65
CA LEU A 164 -2.44 -10.17 5.54
C LEU A 164 -1.03 -9.56 5.72
N THR A 165 -0.16 -10.25 6.47
CA THR A 165 1.17 -9.80 6.86
C THR A 165 2.11 -9.71 5.67
N GLU A 166 2.02 -10.66 4.73
CA GLU A 166 2.84 -10.67 3.52
C GLU A 166 2.42 -9.56 2.55
N MET A 167 1.12 -9.27 2.47
CA MET A 167 0.62 -8.10 1.72
C MET A 167 1.14 -6.79 2.33
N ALA A 168 1.06 -6.64 3.66
CA ALA A 168 1.55 -5.46 4.36
C ALA A 168 3.07 -5.27 4.18
N ARG A 169 3.84 -6.38 4.24
CA ARG A 169 5.28 -6.39 4.03
C ARG A 169 5.65 -6.01 2.59
N THR A 170 4.97 -6.58 1.60
CA THR A 170 5.19 -6.28 0.18
C THR A 170 4.88 -4.82 -0.12
N ARG A 171 3.74 -4.30 0.36
CA ARG A 171 3.38 -2.89 0.20
C ARG A 171 4.41 -1.96 0.84
N ARG A 172 4.86 -2.27 2.06
CA ARG A 172 5.90 -1.50 2.75
C ARG A 172 7.22 -1.48 1.96
N ASN A 173 7.67 -2.62 1.46
CA ASN A 173 8.91 -2.72 0.69
C ASN A 173 8.82 -1.97 -0.65
N PHE A 174 7.66 -2.02 -1.30
CA PHE A 174 7.40 -1.27 -2.53
C PHE A 174 7.47 0.23 -2.28
N THR A 175 6.75 0.74 -1.27
CA THR A 175 6.81 2.16 -0.87
C THR A 175 8.23 2.59 -0.51
N LEU A 176 8.96 1.78 0.26
CA LEU A 176 10.36 2.08 0.59
C LEU A 176 11.24 2.16 -0.66
N THR A 177 11.02 1.27 -1.63
CA THR A 177 11.79 1.24 -2.86
C THR A 177 11.49 2.47 -3.72
N GLU A 178 10.22 2.86 -3.84
CA GLU A 178 9.82 4.10 -4.50
C GLU A 178 10.43 5.33 -3.82
N GLU A 179 10.45 5.38 -2.49
CA GLU A 179 11.10 6.46 -1.75
C GLU A 179 12.61 6.52 -1.99
N LEU A 180 13.29 5.37 -2.01
CA LEU A 180 14.73 5.28 -2.30
C LEU A 180 15.04 5.70 -3.75
N GLU A 181 14.20 5.31 -4.70
CA GLU A 181 14.34 5.73 -6.10
C GLU A 181 14.16 7.24 -6.23
N ARG A 182 13.15 7.82 -5.57
CA ARG A 182 12.92 9.28 -5.53
C ARG A 182 14.16 10.00 -4.99
N ARG A 183 14.75 9.52 -3.88
CA ARG A 183 16.01 10.07 -3.34
C ARG A 183 17.16 9.93 -4.33
N ALA A 184 17.29 8.79 -5.01
CA ALA A 184 18.34 8.55 -5.98
C ALA A 184 18.26 9.47 -7.21
N ARG A 185 17.06 9.89 -7.61
CA ARG A 185 16.84 10.90 -8.68
C ARG A 185 17.09 12.34 -8.22
N GLY A 186 17.34 12.57 -6.92
CA GLY A 186 17.51 13.91 -6.36
C GLY A 186 16.20 14.66 -6.18
N ASP A 187 15.04 13.97 -6.19
CA ASP A 187 13.77 14.59 -5.84
C ASP A 187 13.85 15.00 -4.35
N SER A 188 13.82 16.32 -4.08
CA SER A 188 13.81 16.87 -2.72
C SER A 188 12.52 16.43 -2.03
N LEU A 189 12.62 15.43 -1.16
CA LEU A 189 11.49 14.96 -0.37
C LEU A 189 11.19 15.90 0.79
N THR A 190 12.22 16.56 1.31
CA THR A 190 12.11 17.45 2.47
C THR A 190 12.30 18.90 2.02
N HIS A 191 11.35 19.73 2.39
CA HIS A 191 11.33 21.17 2.12
C HIS A 191 11.34 21.93 3.44
N THR A 192 12.11 23.02 3.48
CA THR A 192 12.16 23.94 4.61
C THR A 192 11.64 25.30 4.19
N PHE A 193 10.60 25.81 4.85
CA PHE A 193 10.02 27.12 4.57
C PHE A 193 10.22 28.07 5.74
N LEU A 194 10.77 29.26 5.50
CA LEU A 194 10.71 30.36 6.48
C LEU A 194 9.71 31.39 5.95
N ASP A 195 8.58 31.49 6.62
CA ASP A 195 7.61 32.55 6.35
C ASP A 195 7.87 33.72 7.27
N VAL A 196 7.99 34.92 6.69
CA VAL A 196 8.08 36.19 7.41
C VAL A 196 6.97 37.09 6.90
N THR A 197 5.91 37.23 7.69
CA THR A 197 4.80 38.15 7.43
C THR A 197 4.78 39.25 8.47
N MET A 198 4.56 40.50 8.03
CA MET A 198 4.77 41.67 8.90
C MET A 198 3.61 42.69 8.89
N TYR A 199 2.64 42.58 7.99
CA TYR A 199 1.54 43.56 7.88
C TYR A 199 0.20 42.92 7.51
N PRO A 200 -0.93 43.31 8.13
CA PRO A 200 -1.06 44.09 9.38
C PRO A 200 -0.71 43.29 10.65
N GLY A 201 -0.68 41.96 10.58
CA GLY A 201 -0.22 41.06 11.64
C GLY A 201 1.20 40.53 11.38
N GLN A 202 1.93 40.26 12.46
CA GLN A 202 3.23 39.60 12.39
C GLN A 202 3.05 38.08 12.57
N HIS A 203 3.57 37.30 11.63
CA HIS A 203 3.70 35.86 11.76
C HIS A 203 5.03 35.41 11.15
N VAL A 204 5.85 34.78 12.00
CA VAL A 204 7.18 34.27 11.64
C VAL A 204 7.22 32.80 12.00
N SER A 205 7.49 31.95 11.02
CA SER A 205 7.44 30.51 11.21
C SER A 205 8.41 29.77 10.31
N LEU A 206 8.98 28.70 10.85
CA LEU A 206 9.84 27.76 10.17
C LEU A 206 9.11 26.42 10.04
N ASP A 207 8.93 25.96 8.83
CA ASP A 207 8.27 24.69 8.53
C ASP A 207 9.28 23.71 7.94
N TRP A 208 9.25 22.47 8.42
CA TRP A 208 9.92 21.33 7.81
C TRP A 208 8.86 20.35 7.33
N THR A 209 8.75 20.19 6.02
CA THR A 209 7.68 19.40 5.41
C THR A 209 8.23 18.36 4.46
N GLU A 210 7.62 17.19 4.47
CA GLU A 210 7.88 16.11 3.53
C GLU A 210 6.82 16.09 2.41
N GLN A 211 7.27 15.90 1.18
CA GLN A 211 6.44 15.85 -0.01
C GLN A 211 6.00 14.40 -0.32
N TRP A 212 4.70 14.16 -0.47
CA TRP A 212 4.13 12.82 -0.62
C TRP A 212 2.95 12.74 -1.59
N GLY A 213 2.59 11.50 -1.94
CA GLY A 213 1.54 11.14 -2.89
C GLY A 213 2.03 11.07 -4.33
N ASP A 214 1.24 10.42 -5.18
CA ASP A 214 1.62 10.05 -6.56
C ASP A 214 2.04 11.23 -7.44
N SER A 215 1.49 12.41 -7.16
CA SER A 215 1.76 13.64 -7.92
C SER A 215 2.77 14.57 -7.25
N ASN A 216 3.33 14.17 -6.09
CA ASN A 216 4.17 15.03 -5.25
C ASN A 216 3.51 16.39 -4.91
N ALA A 217 2.19 16.49 -4.98
CA ALA A 217 1.51 17.77 -4.76
C ALA A 217 1.27 18.07 -3.28
N ASN A 218 1.40 17.09 -2.38
CA ASN A 218 1.09 17.27 -0.96
C ASN A 218 2.38 17.40 -0.16
N LEU A 219 2.40 18.33 0.80
CA LEU A 219 3.46 18.52 1.76
C LEU A 219 2.87 18.45 3.16
N ALA A 220 3.48 17.70 4.06
CA ALA A 220 3.07 17.63 5.46
C ALA A 220 4.30 17.62 6.37
N GLY A 221 4.22 18.23 7.55
CA GLY A 221 5.30 18.13 8.50
C GLY A 221 5.16 19.04 9.71
N LEU A 222 6.29 19.45 10.27
CA LEU A 222 6.36 20.20 11.52
C LEU A 222 6.53 21.69 11.25
N SER A 223 5.87 22.51 12.05
CA SER A 223 5.97 23.96 12.01
C SER A 223 6.31 24.50 13.39
N VAL A 224 7.24 25.44 13.44
CA VAL A 224 7.62 26.20 14.62
C VAL A 224 7.35 27.66 14.34
N SER A 225 6.49 28.30 15.15
CA SER A 225 6.17 29.73 15.05
C SER A 225 6.75 30.49 16.23
N ILE A 226 7.23 31.71 15.97
CA ILE A 226 7.81 32.62 16.97
C ILE A 226 6.94 33.89 17.11
N TYR A 227 5.97 34.11 16.22
CA TYR A 227 5.01 35.22 16.32
C TYR A 227 3.64 34.76 15.81
N ASP A 228 2.62 34.88 16.67
CA ASP A 228 1.28 34.30 16.51
C ASP A 228 1.28 32.77 16.26
N PRO A 229 1.31 31.94 17.32
CA PRO A 229 1.45 32.30 18.75
C PRO A 229 2.89 32.74 19.12
N LEU A 230 3.10 33.27 20.33
CA LEU A 230 4.38 33.88 20.75
C LEU A 230 5.56 32.88 20.70
N VAL A 231 5.30 31.62 21.00
CA VAL A 231 6.11 30.47 20.60
C VAL A 231 5.14 29.29 20.45
N GLY A 232 5.12 28.64 19.29
CA GLY A 232 4.27 27.49 19.06
C GLY A 232 4.95 26.41 18.23
N VAL A 233 4.57 25.16 18.48
CA VAL A 233 4.99 24.01 17.68
C VAL A 233 3.74 23.28 17.22
N GLY A 234 3.74 22.77 16.01
CA GLY A 234 2.64 21.96 15.56
C GLY A 234 2.80 21.39 14.17
N GLY A 235 1.67 20.97 13.59
CA GLY A 235 1.61 20.34 12.28
C GLY A 235 1.32 21.34 11.18
N SER A 236 1.87 21.10 10.00
CA SER A 236 1.58 21.84 8.77
C SER A 236 1.19 20.89 7.66
N TYR A 237 0.28 21.34 6.79
CA TYR A 237 -0.11 20.65 5.59
C TYR A 237 -0.32 21.66 4.46
N TYR A 238 0.28 21.40 3.30
CA TYR A 238 0.15 22.20 2.09
C TYR A 238 -0.13 21.32 0.88
N ARG A 239 -0.80 21.91 -0.10
CA ARG A 239 -0.99 21.34 -1.42
C ARG A 239 -0.51 22.33 -2.48
N VAL A 240 0.36 21.86 -3.36
CA VAL A 240 0.82 22.57 -4.56
C VAL A 240 -0.27 22.45 -5.62
N ILE A 241 -0.60 23.55 -6.27
CA ILE A 241 -1.49 23.63 -7.42
C ILE A 241 -0.63 23.99 -8.64
N PRO A 242 -0.15 22.99 -9.43
CA PRO A 242 0.76 23.24 -10.53
C PRO A 242 0.21 24.23 -11.57
N ASN A 243 -1.09 24.12 -11.87
CA ASN A 243 -1.78 24.95 -12.85
C ASN A 243 -1.99 26.41 -12.41
N ALA A 244 -1.65 26.75 -11.16
CA ALA A 244 -1.81 28.08 -10.59
C ALA A 244 -0.45 28.67 -10.17
N MET A 245 0.54 28.66 -11.08
CA MET A 245 1.91 29.15 -10.82
C MET A 245 2.57 28.44 -9.63
N ASN A 246 2.33 27.14 -9.47
CA ASN A 246 2.78 26.36 -8.31
C ASN A 246 2.35 26.97 -6.96
N LEU A 247 1.17 27.60 -6.91
CA LEU A 247 0.57 28.12 -5.68
C LEU A 247 0.48 26.97 -4.65
N MET A 248 1.07 27.19 -3.49
CA MET A 248 0.90 26.32 -2.33
C MET A 248 -0.24 26.85 -1.46
N VAL A 249 -1.21 25.99 -1.17
CA VAL A 249 -2.36 26.30 -0.33
C VAL A 249 -2.42 25.32 0.82
N GLY A 250 -2.61 25.80 2.04
CA GLY A 250 -2.81 24.91 3.17
C GLY A 250 -2.91 25.63 4.50
N GLY A 251 -2.48 24.96 5.55
CA GLY A 251 -2.54 25.53 6.88
C GLY A 251 -1.70 24.79 7.91
N LYS A 252 -1.63 25.43 9.07
CA LYS A 252 -0.88 25.01 10.25
C LYS A 252 -1.85 24.92 11.42
N ILE A 253 -1.60 23.96 12.29
CA ILE A 253 -2.23 23.87 13.60
C ILE A 253 -1.09 23.96 14.61
N LEU A 254 -1.06 25.05 15.37
CA LEU A 254 0.03 25.38 16.29
C LEU A 254 -0.48 25.29 17.72
N LEU A 255 0.26 24.56 18.55
CA LEU A 255 0.05 24.54 20.00
C LEU A 255 1.00 25.53 20.63
N SER A 256 0.47 26.45 21.43
CA SER A 256 1.27 27.43 22.16
C SER A 256 2.09 26.72 23.23
N VAL A 257 3.39 27.00 23.29
CA VAL A 257 4.26 26.40 24.31
C VAL A 257 3.89 26.99 25.67
N PRO A 258 3.73 26.18 26.74
CA PRO A 258 3.31 26.67 28.05
C PRO A 258 4.15 27.83 28.56
N THR A 259 3.48 28.78 29.21
CA THR A 259 4.02 30.05 29.71
C THR A 259 5.30 29.91 30.54
N ALA A 260 5.52 28.76 31.19
CA ALA A 260 6.73 28.46 31.96
C ALA A 260 8.02 28.46 31.13
N ILE A 261 7.96 27.98 29.87
CA ILE A 261 9.10 28.00 28.95
C ILE A 261 9.28 29.42 28.39
N ALA A 262 8.18 30.09 28.06
CA ALA A 262 8.20 31.48 27.58
C ALA A 262 8.76 32.46 28.65
N SER A 263 8.42 32.29 29.93
CA SER A 263 8.95 33.08 31.04
C SER A 263 10.44 32.78 31.31
N GLY A 264 10.88 31.55 31.07
CA GLY A 264 12.29 31.17 31.19
C GLY A 264 13.18 31.82 30.13
N ILE A 265 12.65 32.06 28.92
CA ILE A 265 13.37 32.72 27.81
C ILE A 265 13.29 34.25 27.91
N SER A 266 12.15 34.81 28.34
CA SER A 266 11.91 36.27 28.35
C SER A 266 12.30 36.98 29.66
N GLY A 267 12.62 36.24 30.73
CA GLY A 267 13.07 36.80 32.01
C GLY A 267 12.03 37.66 32.75
N THR A 268 10.78 37.71 32.26
CA THR A 268 9.69 38.49 32.84
C THR A 268 8.43 37.64 33.01
N PRO A 269 7.71 37.77 34.15
CA PRO A 269 6.47 37.03 34.36
C PRO A 269 5.38 37.61 33.44
N THR A 270 5.14 36.94 32.32
CA THR A 270 4.07 37.28 31.38
C THR A 270 2.87 36.38 31.66
N GLN A 271 1.72 36.97 32.00
CA GLN A 271 0.43 36.27 31.92
C GLN A 271 0.03 36.21 30.46
N VAL A 272 0.54 35.21 29.74
CA VAL A 272 0.18 34.99 28.35
C VAL A 272 -1.16 34.25 28.33
N LEU A 273 -2.23 34.99 28.10
CA LEU A 273 -3.55 34.46 27.79
C LEU A 273 -3.54 33.99 26.33
N ASP A 274 -2.71 32.98 26.02
CA ASP A 274 -2.58 32.45 24.66
C ASP A 274 -3.67 31.41 24.40
N PRO A 275 -4.35 31.43 23.25
CA PRO A 275 -5.16 30.30 22.82
C PRO A 275 -4.26 29.07 22.74
N LEU A 276 -4.66 28.01 23.44
CA LEU A 276 -3.91 26.75 23.52
C LEU A 276 -3.63 26.15 22.13
N LEU A 277 -4.52 26.44 21.17
CA LEU A 277 -4.50 25.97 19.80
C LEU A 277 -4.77 27.15 18.85
N THR A 278 -3.87 27.39 17.91
CA THR A 278 -4.03 28.40 16.85
C THR A 278 -4.02 27.71 15.49
N GLY A 279 -5.05 27.95 14.68
CA GLY A 279 -5.07 27.56 13.26
C GLY A 279 -4.53 28.71 12.41
N VAL A 280 -3.64 28.43 11.47
CA VAL A 280 -3.11 29.42 10.53
C VAL A 280 -3.31 28.91 9.11
N PHE A 281 -4.13 29.58 8.33
CA PHE A 281 -4.23 29.37 6.89
C PHE A 281 -3.05 30.05 6.19
N VAL A 282 -2.45 29.39 5.20
CA VAL A 282 -1.27 29.88 4.48
C VAL A 282 -1.44 29.69 2.98
N LEU A 283 -1.13 30.74 2.23
CA LEU A 283 -0.95 30.73 0.77
C LEU A 283 0.47 31.15 0.45
N ARG A 284 1.17 30.41 -0.42
CA ARG A 284 2.49 30.81 -0.93
C ARG A 284 2.50 30.79 -2.45
N VAL A 285 2.90 31.90 -3.05
CA VAL A 285 3.10 32.03 -4.48
C VAL A 285 4.60 32.14 -4.74
N PRO A 286 5.27 31.12 -5.29
CA PRO A 286 6.68 31.22 -5.64
C PRO A 286 6.90 32.30 -6.71
N ILE A 287 7.96 33.08 -6.57
CA ILE A 287 8.35 34.10 -7.53
C ILE A 287 9.24 33.42 -8.58
N ALA A 288 8.64 33.12 -9.73
CA ALA A 288 9.30 32.46 -10.86
C ALA A 288 10.03 31.16 -10.44
N SER A 289 11.29 31.00 -10.83
CA SER A 289 12.15 29.85 -10.48
C SER A 289 13.07 30.13 -9.29
N SER A 290 12.71 31.07 -8.42
CA SER A 290 13.55 31.46 -7.28
C SER A 290 13.13 30.75 -5.98
N ASN A 291 14.02 30.79 -4.98
CA ASN A 291 13.74 30.32 -3.62
C ASN A 291 12.95 31.33 -2.79
N TYR A 292 12.28 32.29 -3.43
CA TYR A 292 11.50 33.33 -2.77
C TYR A 292 10.05 33.22 -3.24
N GLY A 293 9.11 33.43 -2.32
CA GLY A 293 7.69 33.47 -2.60
C GLY A 293 7.00 34.60 -1.86
N VAL A 294 5.86 35.04 -2.38
CA VAL A 294 4.94 35.88 -1.62
C VAL A 294 4.08 34.96 -0.75
N THR A 295 3.94 35.27 0.53
CA THR A 295 3.10 34.50 1.45
C THR A 295 1.99 35.36 2.03
N PHE A 296 0.83 34.75 2.19
CA PHE A 296 -0.34 35.30 2.85
C PHE A 296 -0.75 34.34 3.96
N THR A 297 -1.01 34.88 5.15
CA THR A 297 -1.41 34.12 6.33
C THR A 297 -2.69 34.69 6.92
N ALA A 298 -3.54 33.82 7.45
CA ALA A 298 -4.72 34.22 8.21
C ALA A 298 -4.89 33.26 9.39
N SER A 299 -4.83 33.79 10.62
CA SER A 299 -4.94 33.00 11.84
C SER A 299 -6.34 33.05 12.45
N THR A 300 -6.69 32.00 13.20
CA THR A 300 -7.92 31.95 14.01
C THR A 300 -7.96 33.01 15.11
N ASN A 301 -6.81 33.62 15.41
CA ASN A 301 -6.69 34.73 16.35
C ASN A 301 -7.03 36.09 15.69
N GLY A 302 -7.54 36.06 14.46
CA GLY A 302 -7.93 37.24 13.70
C GLY A 302 -6.76 38.01 13.09
N ARG A 303 -5.54 37.46 13.09
CA ARG A 303 -4.38 38.10 12.47
C ARG A 303 -4.29 37.70 11.01
N ILE A 304 -4.08 38.69 10.16
CA ILE A 304 -3.84 38.50 8.74
C ILE A 304 -2.46 39.09 8.44
N GLY A 305 -1.64 38.36 7.69
CA GLY A 305 -0.28 38.76 7.36
C GLY A 305 -0.01 38.60 5.88
N ILE A 306 0.72 39.56 5.31
CA ILE A 306 1.34 39.43 3.99
C ILE A 306 2.85 39.59 4.18
N GLY A 307 3.63 38.82 3.42
CA GLY A 307 5.08 38.92 3.46
C GLY A 307 5.78 37.99 2.48
N ILE A 308 6.97 37.55 2.87
CA ILE A 308 7.89 36.78 2.03
C ILE A 308 8.08 35.40 2.65
N SER A 309 8.08 34.38 1.80
CA SER A 309 8.46 33.01 2.16
C SER A 309 9.78 32.68 1.48
N LEU A 310 10.74 32.20 2.27
CA LEU A 310 11.97 31.62 1.76
C LEU A 310 11.76 30.12 1.63
N LEU A 311 11.88 29.61 0.41
CA LEU A 311 11.65 28.23 0.04
C LEU A 311 12.99 27.48 0.02
N ASN A 312 13.03 26.30 0.64
CA ASN A 312 14.21 25.43 0.69
C ASN A 312 15.45 26.12 1.26
N ILE A 313 15.32 26.79 2.41
CA ILE A 313 16.50 27.35 3.08
C ILE A 313 17.36 26.20 3.58
N THR A 314 18.59 26.15 3.09
CA THR A 314 19.67 25.34 3.64
C THR A 314 20.15 25.95 4.96
N ALA A 315 19.29 25.94 5.98
CA ALA A 315 19.60 26.54 7.29
C ALA A 315 20.51 25.64 8.15
N LEU A 316 20.69 24.38 7.79
CA LEU A 316 21.50 23.41 8.54
C LEU A 316 22.46 22.67 7.59
N PRO A 317 23.77 22.99 7.57
CA PRO A 317 24.75 22.32 6.74
C PRO A 317 25.10 20.88 7.19
N PHE A 318 24.32 20.29 8.12
CA PHE A 318 24.65 19.03 8.79
C PHE A 318 23.50 18.02 8.88
N LEU A 319 22.34 18.30 8.28
CA LEU A 319 21.31 17.27 8.11
C LEU A 319 21.20 16.96 6.60
N PRO A 320 21.44 15.70 6.20
CA PRO A 320 21.42 15.29 4.81
C PRO A 320 20.04 15.42 4.17
#